data_AF-A0A6B2SPI8-F1
#
_entry.id   AF-A0A6B2SPI8-F1
#
_cell.length_a   1.000
_cell.length_b   1.000
_cell.length_c   1.000
_cell.angle_alpha   90.00
_cell.angle_beta   90.00
_cell.angle_gamma   90.00
#
_symmetry.space_group_name_H-M   'P 1'
#
loop_
_entity.id
_entity.type
_entity.pdbx_description
1 polymer ?
#
loop_
_entity_poly.entity_id
_entity_poly.type
_entity_poly.pdbx_seq_one_letter_code
_entity_poly.pdbx_strand_id
1 'polypeptide(L)'
;PAGAVTDWRDPLVRSGRAAHTRRGDVFAVHAAGNHPGTHSLWPEALALGFRVAVRPSRREPFTPHRLVSALRLAGFGNDEIALLPTDHAGADAVLRGADLGLVYGGEDVVRKYGADPTVLLQGPGRSKVLLTADVDWRDHLDTIVDSVAGRGGTGCVNATAVLVEGDPTPLCEALAERFSALPSLPPEHPKAVL
;
A
#
# COMPACT_ATOMS: atom_id res chain seq x y z
N PRO A 1 -10.66 28.93 -3.79
CA PRO A 1 -12.03 28.69 -3.27
C PRO A 1 -12.23 29.53 -2.00
N ALA A 2 -13.40 30.15 -1.81
CA ALA A 2 -13.68 31.03 -0.66
C ALA A 2 -14.02 30.27 0.65
N GLY A 3 -13.93 28.93 0.62
CA GLY A 3 -14.28 28.00 1.69
C GLY A 3 -14.72 26.65 1.12
N ALA A 4 -15.05 25.71 2.00
CA ALA A 4 -15.61 24.41 1.67
C ALA A 4 -16.92 24.15 2.42
N VAL A 5 -17.81 23.38 1.81
CA VAL A 5 -19.09 22.92 2.39
C VAL A 5 -19.20 21.41 2.25
N THR A 6 -20.03 20.78 3.08
CA THR A 6 -20.17 19.32 3.16
C THR A 6 -21.18 18.74 2.17
N ASP A 7 -22.13 19.55 1.68
CA ASP A 7 -23.16 19.13 0.71
C ASP A 7 -23.20 20.12 -0.47
N TRP A 8 -23.36 19.59 -1.68
CA TRP A 8 -23.53 20.39 -2.90
C TRP A 8 -24.84 21.21 -2.93
N ARG A 9 -25.81 20.84 -2.09
CA ARG A 9 -27.07 21.57 -1.89
C ARG A 9 -26.94 22.79 -0.98
N ASP A 10 -25.80 22.95 -0.30
CA ASP A 10 -25.56 24.12 0.56
C ASP A 10 -25.66 25.41 -0.29
N PRO A 11 -26.50 26.39 0.11
CA PRO A 11 -26.64 27.66 -0.63
C PRO A 11 -25.31 28.36 -0.88
N LEU A 12 -24.32 28.17 -0.02
CA LEU A 12 -22.99 28.77 -0.14
C LEU A 12 -22.17 28.19 -1.31
N VAL A 13 -22.54 27.05 -1.90
CA VAL A 13 -21.91 26.56 -3.14
C VAL A 13 -22.05 27.60 -4.25
N ARG A 14 -23.18 28.29 -4.33
CA ARG A 14 -23.45 29.34 -5.33
C ARG A 14 -22.55 30.57 -5.18
N SER A 15 -21.84 30.69 -4.05
CA SER A 15 -20.87 31.75 -3.78
C SER A 15 -19.42 31.38 -4.14
N GLY A 16 -19.19 30.25 -4.84
CA GLY A 16 -17.85 29.81 -5.24
C GLY A 16 -17.08 29.04 -4.16
N ARG A 17 -17.80 28.42 -3.22
CA ARG A 17 -17.22 27.47 -2.26
C ARG A 17 -17.16 26.07 -2.85
N ALA A 18 -16.13 25.31 -2.48
CA ALA A 18 -15.98 23.93 -2.90
C ALA A 18 -16.94 23.02 -2.11
N ALA A 19 -17.51 21.99 -2.75
CA ALA A 19 -18.25 20.94 -2.07
C ALA A 19 -17.54 19.61 -2.29
N HIS A 20 -17.39 18.81 -1.22
CA HIS A 20 -16.89 17.45 -1.37
C HIS A 20 -18.02 16.57 -1.93
N THR A 21 -17.74 15.85 -3.02
CA THR A 21 -18.65 14.86 -3.58
C THR A 21 -17.89 13.58 -3.89
N ARG A 22 -18.53 12.44 -3.65
CA ARG A 22 -17.96 11.14 -4.01
C ARG A 22 -17.91 11.02 -5.54
N ARG A 23 -16.84 10.44 -6.06
CA ARG A 23 -16.65 10.19 -7.50
C ARG A 23 -17.25 8.86 -8.00
N GLY A 24 -17.77 8.05 -7.09
CA GLY A 24 -18.40 6.75 -7.36
C GLY A 24 -19.07 6.23 -6.08
N ASP A 25 -19.64 5.04 -6.18
CA ASP A 25 -20.31 4.37 -5.06
C ASP A 25 -19.57 3.10 -4.61
N VAL A 26 -18.91 2.38 -5.52
CA VAL A 26 -18.19 1.13 -5.24
C VAL A 26 -16.69 1.29 -5.47
N PHE A 27 -15.91 0.96 -4.44
CA PHE A 27 -14.46 0.96 -4.45
C PHE A 27 -13.91 -0.47 -4.38
N ALA A 28 -13.27 -0.93 -5.44
CA ALA A 28 -12.61 -2.24 -5.47
C ALA A 28 -11.19 -2.15 -4.89
N VAL A 29 -10.78 -3.20 -4.20
CA VAL A 29 -9.42 -3.33 -3.66
C VAL A 29 -8.84 -4.67 -4.08
N HIS A 30 -7.66 -4.66 -4.67
CA HIS A 30 -6.83 -5.85 -4.84
C HIS A 30 -5.65 -5.74 -3.90
N ALA A 31 -5.77 -6.39 -2.75
CA ALA A 31 -4.79 -6.27 -1.68
C ALA A 31 -3.50 -7.04 -1.98
N ALA A 32 -2.38 -6.51 -1.51
CA ALA A 32 -1.11 -7.24 -1.49
C ALA A 32 -1.06 -8.18 -0.28
N GLY A 33 -0.14 -9.15 -0.32
CA GLY A 33 0.12 -10.05 0.81
C GLY A 33 1.56 -9.98 1.32
N ASN A 34 2.27 -8.88 1.03
CA ASN A 34 3.65 -8.66 1.51
C ASN A 34 3.69 -7.93 2.86
N HIS A 35 2.67 -7.12 3.18
CA HIS A 35 2.65 -6.37 4.43
C HIS A 35 1.22 -5.99 4.85
N PRO A 36 0.84 -6.13 6.15
CA PRO A 36 -0.51 -5.82 6.62
C PRO A 36 -0.86 -4.33 6.46
N GLY A 37 0.13 -3.43 6.48
CA GLY A 37 -0.08 -1.99 6.24
C GLY A 37 -0.67 -1.64 4.87
N THR A 38 -0.66 -2.56 3.90
CA THR A 38 -1.38 -2.36 2.62
C THR A 38 -2.90 -2.30 2.81
N HIS A 39 -3.40 -2.72 3.97
CA HIS A 39 -4.80 -2.59 4.35
C HIS A 39 -5.14 -1.28 5.08
N SER A 40 -4.20 -0.38 5.28
CA SER A 40 -4.46 0.88 6.01
C SER A 40 -5.30 1.89 5.21
N LEU A 41 -5.22 1.88 3.88
CA LEU A 41 -5.84 2.92 3.05
C LEU A 41 -7.33 2.68 2.76
N TRP A 42 -7.70 1.46 2.35
CA TRP A 42 -9.06 1.20 1.87
C TRP A 42 -10.18 1.34 2.93
N PRO A 43 -9.95 1.17 4.25
CA PRO A 43 -10.99 1.43 5.24
C PRO A 43 -11.43 2.91 5.27
N GLU A 44 -10.56 3.84 4.88
CA GLU A 44 -10.90 5.26 4.77
C GLU A 44 -12.00 5.49 3.71
N ALA A 45 -12.06 4.65 2.67
CA ALA A 45 -13.11 4.73 1.65
C ALA A 45 -14.51 4.50 2.24
N LEU A 46 -14.64 3.63 3.26
CA LEU A 46 -15.92 3.43 3.98
C LEU A 46 -16.35 4.71 4.70
N ALA A 47 -15.41 5.40 5.37
CA ALA A 47 -15.68 6.67 6.04
C ALA A 47 -16.06 7.78 5.05
N LEU A 48 -15.51 7.71 3.83
CA LEU A 48 -15.91 8.58 2.72
C LEU A 48 -17.24 8.18 2.09
N GLY A 49 -17.91 7.13 2.57
CA GLY A 49 -19.23 6.67 2.15
C GLY A 49 -19.22 5.70 0.97
N PHE A 50 -18.09 5.15 0.56
CA PHE A 50 -18.04 4.10 -0.47
C PHE A 50 -18.45 2.75 0.09
N ARG A 51 -19.00 1.90 -0.78
CA ARG A 51 -19.03 0.45 -0.59
C ARG A 51 -17.69 -0.12 -1.00
N VAL A 52 -17.13 -1.06 -0.25
CA VAL A 52 -15.79 -1.59 -0.52
C VAL A 52 -15.81 -3.09 -0.84
N ALA A 53 -15.24 -3.45 -1.99
CA ALA A 53 -15.08 -4.83 -2.44
C ALA A 53 -13.60 -5.25 -2.38
N VAL A 54 -13.23 -6.04 -1.37
CA VAL A 54 -11.85 -6.44 -1.11
C VAL A 54 -11.56 -7.82 -1.67
N ARG A 55 -10.69 -7.89 -2.68
CA ARG A 55 -10.08 -9.12 -3.17
C ARG A 55 -8.73 -9.34 -2.44
N PRO A 56 -8.62 -10.37 -1.59
CA PRO A 56 -7.40 -10.65 -0.86
C PRO A 56 -6.27 -11.17 -1.76
N SER A 57 -5.04 -11.07 -1.26
CA SER A 57 -3.92 -11.84 -1.80
C SER A 57 -4.11 -13.33 -1.48
N ARG A 58 -3.66 -14.20 -2.39
CA ARG A 58 -3.61 -15.65 -2.11
C ARG A 58 -2.57 -16.02 -1.04
N ARG A 59 -1.53 -15.20 -0.89
CA ARG A 59 -0.45 -15.42 0.09
C ARG A 59 -0.87 -15.04 1.50
N GLU A 60 -1.73 -14.03 1.61
CA GLU A 60 -2.21 -13.51 2.87
C GLU A 60 -3.70 -13.17 2.70
N PRO A 61 -4.59 -14.15 2.94
CA PRO A 61 -6.04 -13.93 2.91
C PRO A 61 -6.63 -13.61 4.29
N PHE A 62 -5.87 -13.82 5.36
CA PHE A 62 -6.38 -13.79 6.72
C PHE A 62 -6.51 -12.37 7.28
N THR A 63 -5.59 -11.45 6.96
CA THR A 63 -5.68 -10.05 7.38
C THR A 63 -6.94 -9.38 6.83
N PRO A 64 -7.23 -9.39 5.51
CA PRO A 64 -8.46 -8.80 5.01
C PRO A 64 -9.71 -9.52 5.54
N HIS A 65 -9.67 -10.85 5.73
CA HIS A 65 -10.78 -11.57 6.36
C HIS A 65 -11.07 -11.07 7.78
N ARG A 66 -10.03 -10.91 8.61
CA ARG A 66 -10.15 -10.40 9.99
C ARG A 66 -10.69 -8.97 10.01
N LEU A 67 -10.18 -8.10 9.13
CA LEU A 67 -10.63 -6.71 9.05
C LEU A 67 -12.09 -6.60 8.61
N VAL A 68 -12.49 -7.32 7.55
CA VAL A 68 -13.90 -7.35 7.09
C VAL A 68 -14.82 -7.90 8.17
N SER A 69 -14.41 -8.97 8.87
CA SER A 69 -15.19 -9.52 9.99
C SER A 69 -15.35 -8.52 11.12
N ALA A 70 -14.28 -7.83 11.51
CA ALA A 70 -14.33 -6.81 12.56
C ALA A 70 -15.24 -5.63 12.18
N LEU A 71 -15.18 -5.16 10.93
CA LEU A 71 -16.05 -4.08 10.44
C LEU A 71 -17.52 -4.52 10.45
N ARG A 72 -17.83 -5.76 10.05
CA ARG A 72 -19.20 -6.28 10.16
C ARG A 72 -19.69 -6.36 11.60
N LEU A 73 -18.83 -6.80 12.53
CA LEU A 73 -19.15 -6.79 13.96
C LEU A 73 -19.37 -5.37 14.49
N ALA A 74 -18.73 -4.37 13.89
CA ALA A 74 -18.94 -2.95 14.20
C ALA A 74 -20.21 -2.34 13.55
N GLY A 75 -20.97 -3.12 12.77
CA GLY A 75 -22.26 -2.71 12.22
C GLY A 75 -22.28 -2.47 10.70
N PHE A 76 -21.16 -2.62 9.98
CA PHE A 76 -21.15 -2.50 8.53
C PHE A 76 -21.91 -3.66 7.85
N GLY A 77 -22.81 -3.32 6.94
CA GLY A 77 -23.65 -4.24 6.19
C GLY A 77 -22.90 -5.07 5.16
N ASN A 78 -23.52 -6.18 4.73
CA ASN A 78 -22.99 -7.02 3.65
C ASN A 78 -22.98 -6.30 2.29
N ASP A 79 -23.81 -5.27 2.13
CA ASP A 79 -23.84 -4.40 0.96
C ASP A 79 -22.86 -3.21 1.06
N GLU A 80 -22.25 -2.99 2.22
CA GLU A 80 -21.24 -1.95 2.45
C GLU A 80 -19.82 -2.49 2.33
N ILE A 81 -19.57 -3.71 2.80
CA ILE A 81 -18.25 -4.34 2.72
C ILE A 81 -18.32 -5.83 2.36
N ALA A 82 -17.60 -6.18 1.29
CA ALA A 82 -17.52 -7.54 0.77
C ALA A 82 -16.07 -8.02 0.68
N LEU A 83 -15.79 -9.21 1.22
CA LEU A 83 -14.58 -9.96 0.93
C LEU A 83 -14.85 -10.88 -0.27
N LEU A 84 -14.07 -10.74 -1.34
CA LEU A 84 -14.25 -11.47 -2.61
C LEU A 84 -12.97 -12.25 -2.98
N PRO A 85 -12.67 -13.38 -2.33
CA PRO A 85 -11.55 -14.24 -2.71
C PRO A 85 -11.80 -14.85 -4.09
N THR A 86 -10.91 -14.57 -5.04
CA THR A 86 -11.07 -15.05 -6.41
C THR A 86 -9.74 -15.12 -7.16
N ASP A 87 -9.76 -15.77 -8.33
CA ASP A 87 -8.64 -15.90 -9.23
C ASP A 87 -8.39 -14.62 -10.06
N HIS A 88 -7.56 -14.71 -11.11
CA HIS A 88 -7.27 -13.56 -11.96
C HIS A 88 -8.46 -13.13 -12.82
N ALA A 89 -9.30 -14.08 -13.28
CA ALA A 89 -10.47 -13.74 -14.07
C ALA A 89 -11.51 -13.01 -13.22
N GLY A 90 -11.72 -13.49 -11.99
CA GLY A 90 -12.58 -12.80 -11.04
C GLY A 90 -12.02 -11.48 -10.54
N ALA A 91 -10.69 -11.32 -10.44
CA ALA A 91 -10.07 -10.04 -10.10
C ALA A 91 -10.50 -8.95 -11.10
N ASP A 92 -10.40 -9.25 -12.39
CA ASP A 92 -10.83 -8.32 -13.44
C ASP A 92 -12.33 -8.03 -13.39
N ALA A 93 -13.14 -9.04 -13.04
CA ALA A 93 -14.58 -8.86 -12.89
C ALA A 93 -14.93 -7.93 -11.71
N VAL A 94 -14.20 -8.04 -10.59
CA VAL A 94 -14.36 -7.15 -9.44
C VAL A 94 -14.04 -5.70 -9.81
N LEU A 95 -12.93 -5.47 -10.54
CA LEU A 95 -12.58 -4.10 -10.99
C LEU A 95 -13.60 -3.54 -11.99
N ARG A 96 -14.05 -4.34 -12.98
CA ARG A 96 -15.08 -3.91 -13.94
C ARG A 96 -16.43 -3.60 -13.29
N GLY A 97 -16.72 -4.19 -12.14
CA GLY A 97 -17.96 -3.97 -11.38
C GLY A 97 -17.89 -2.81 -10.40
N ALA A 98 -16.76 -2.11 -10.30
CA ALA A 98 -16.54 -0.99 -9.40
C ALA A 98 -16.32 0.32 -10.17
N ASP A 99 -16.57 1.45 -9.52
CA ASP A 99 -16.37 2.78 -10.12
C ASP A 99 -14.91 3.22 -10.04
N LEU A 100 -14.22 2.79 -8.98
CA LEU A 100 -12.84 3.12 -8.68
C LEU A 100 -12.13 1.90 -8.07
N GLY A 101 -10.82 1.79 -8.28
CA GLY A 101 -10.04 0.65 -7.78
C GLY A 101 -8.73 1.07 -7.10
N LEU A 102 -8.35 0.36 -6.04
CA LEU A 102 -6.99 0.34 -5.50
C LEU A 102 -6.36 -1.02 -5.81
N VAL A 103 -5.29 -1.03 -6.60
CA VAL A 103 -4.71 -2.27 -7.08
C VAL A 103 -3.23 -2.34 -6.71
N TYR A 104 -2.89 -3.27 -5.82
CA TYR A 104 -1.50 -3.64 -5.57
C TYR A 104 -1.07 -4.77 -6.52
N GLY A 105 0.15 -4.69 -7.02
CA GLY A 105 0.70 -5.78 -7.83
C GLY A 105 2.08 -5.52 -8.41
N GLY A 106 2.61 -6.54 -9.07
CA GLY A 106 3.90 -6.47 -9.78
C GLY A 106 3.81 -5.71 -11.10
N GLU A 107 4.92 -5.72 -11.83
CA GLU A 107 5.06 -5.02 -13.12
C GLU A 107 3.99 -5.44 -14.16
N ASP A 108 3.54 -6.69 -14.10
CA ASP A 108 2.47 -7.22 -14.95
C ASP A 108 1.11 -6.57 -14.67
N VAL A 109 0.79 -6.38 -13.39
CA VAL A 109 -0.41 -5.67 -12.94
C VAL A 109 -0.30 -4.19 -13.27
N VAL A 110 0.89 -3.60 -13.09
CA VAL A 110 1.16 -2.20 -13.45
C VAL A 110 0.90 -1.97 -14.93
N ARG A 111 1.49 -2.79 -15.79
CA ARG A 111 1.28 -2.71 -17.24
C ARG A 111 -0.17 -2.93 -17.65
N LYS A 112 -0.90 -3.79 -16.93
CA LYS A 112 -2.30 -4.09 -17.22
C LYS A 112 -3.24 -2.92 -16.92
N TYR A 113 -3.06 -2.26 -15.78
CA TYR A 113 -4.01 -1.25 -15.28
C TYR A 113 -3.48 0.18 -15.29
N GLY A 114 -2.20 0.41 -15.58
CA GLY A 114 -1.56 1.71 -15.40
C GLY A 114 -2.05 2.83 -16.32
N ALA A 115 -2.81 2.51 -17.37
CA ALA A 115 -3.46 3.50 -18.22
C ALA A 115 -4.90 3.83 -17.78
N ASP A 116 -5.46 3.11 -16.81
CA ASP A 116 -6.83 3.29 -16.36
C ASP A 116 -6.92 4.39 -15.28
N PRO A 117 -7.55 5.55 -15.58
CA PRO A 117 -7.62 6.66 -14.63
C PRO A 117 -8.56 6.39 -13.45
N THR A 118 -9.31 5.29 -13.46
CA THR A 118 -10.17 4.87 -12.35
C THR A 118 -9.43 3.99 -11.33
N VAL A 119 -8.20 3.57 -11.66
CA VAL A 119 -7.39 2.68 -10.81
C VAL A 119 -6.23 3.45 -10.18
N LEU A 120 -6.23 3.53 -8.85
CA LEU A 120 -5.06 3.85 -8.06
C LEU A 120 -4.15 2.63 -7.98
N LEU A 121 -3.05 2.69 -8.70
CA LEU A 121 -2.11 1.59 -8.84
C LEU A 121 -0.97 1.69 -7.83
N GLN A 122 -0.69 0.60 -7.12
CA GLN A 122 0.40 0.47 -6.16
C GLN A 122 1.37 -0.61 -6.64
N GLY A 123 2.30 -0.20 -7.50
CA GLY A 123 3.29 -1.06 -8.14
C GLY A 123 4.47 -1.43 -7.25
N PRO A 124 5.45 -2.20 -7.79
CA PRO A 124 6.69 -2.47 -7.11
C PRO A 124 7.48 -1.16 -6.96
N GLY A 125 7.92 -0.85 -5.74
CA GLY A 125 8.80 0.29 -5.55
C GLY A 125 10.25 -0.07 -5.85
N ARG A 126 11.00 0.93 -6.28
CA ARG A 126 12.39 0.82 -6.74
C ARG A 126 13.22 1.91 -6.08
N SER A 127 13.03 2.14 -4.79
CA SER A 127 13.77 3.15 -4.03
C SER A 127 15.27 2.91 -4.14
N LYS A 128 16.04 4.00 -4.09
CA LYS A 128 17.50 4.01 -4.19
C LYS A 128 18.05 4.86 -3.05
N VAL A 129 19.17 4.43 -2.49
CA VAL A 129 20.03 5.29 -1.66
C VAL A 129 21.19 5.73 -2.54
N LEU A 130 21.52 7.02 -2.54
CA LEU A 130 22.69 7.57 -3.25
C LEU A 130 23.63 8.19 -2.20
N LEU A 131 24.90 7.82 -2.28
CA LEU A 131 25.98 8.35 -1.44
C LEU A 131 27.01 9.02 -2.35
N THR A 132 27.16 10.33 -2.21
CA THR A 132 28.15 11.14 -2.92
C THR A 132 29.51 11.09 -2.22
N ALA A 133 30.58 11.43 -2.94
CA ALA A 133 31.96 11.27 -2.45
C ALA A 133 32.28 12.08 -1.17
N ASP A 134 31.51 13.12 -0.87
CA ASP A 134 31.65 14.00 0.28
C ASP A 134 30.89 13.53 1.54
N VAL A 135 30.13 12.42 1.43
CA VAL A 135 29.32 11.88 2.53
C VAL A 135 30.02 10.67 3.17
N ASP A 136 30.28 10.73 4.49
CA ASP A 136 30.69 9.53 5.22
C ASP A 136 29.49 8.62 5.46
N TRP A 137 29.46 7.48 4.77
CA TRP A 137 28.38 6.50 4.87
C TRP A 137 28.21 5.92 6.28
N ARG A 138 29.25 5.98 7.13
CA ARG A 138 29.20 5.44 8.50
C ARG A 138 28.14 6.13 9.35
N ASP A 139 27.94 7.43 9.13
CA ASP A 139 26.92 8.23 9.82
C ASP A 139 25.48 7.84 9.40
N HIS A 140 25.35 7.10 8.31
CA HIS A 140 24.06 6.71 7.72
C HIS A 140 23.85 5.19 7.67
N LEU A 141 24.80 4.39 8.17
CA LEU A 141 24.78 2.93 8.03
C LEU A 141 23.46 2.32 8.51
N ASP A 142 22.96 2.72 9.68
CA ASP A 142 21.72 2.18 10.23
C ASP A 142 20.50 2.53 9.35
N THR A 143 20.46 3.74 8.79
CA THR A 143 19.40 4.15 7.85
C THR A 143 19.49 3.35 6.55
N ILE A 144 20.69 3.06 6.03
CA ILE A 144 20.89 2.26 4.83
C ILE A 144 20.41 0.82 5.08
N VAL A 145 20.81 0.23 6.21
CA VAL A 145 20.39 -1.12 6.62
C VAL A 145 18.87 -1.20 6.74
N ASP A 146 18.23 -0.28 7.45
CA ASP A 146 16.77 -0.26 7.60
C ASP A 146 16.05 -0.03 6.26
N SER A 147 16.58 0.86 5.41
CA SER A 147 16.02 1.11 4.07
C SER A 147 15.99 -0.16 3.24
N VAL A 148 17.03 -1.01 3.32
CA VAL A 148 17.11 -2.26 2.56
C VAL A 148 16.31 -3.38 3.23
N ALA A 149 16.55 -3.64 4.52
CA ALA A 149 16.09 -4.86 5.20
C ALA A 149 14.85 -4.66 6.08
N GLY A 150 14.46 -3.42 6.39
CA GLY A 150 13.26 -3.11 7.16
C GLY A 150 12.03 -3.78 6.57
N ARG A 151 11.10 -4.26 7.42
CA ARG A 151 9.95 -5.09 6.99
C ARG A 151 10.36 -6.29 6.14
N GLY A 152 11.44 -6.97 6.54
CA GLY A 152 11.99 -8.14 5.86
C GLY A 152 12.41 -7.89 4.40
N GLY A 153 12.64 -6.64 3.99
CA GLY A 153 12.95 -6.27 2.61
C GLY A 153 11.84 -6.53 1.60
N THR A 154 10.58 -6.69 2.05
CA THR A 154 9.44 -7.04 1.18
C THR A 154 8.52 -5.85 0.89
N GLY A 155 8.77 -4.70 1.51
CA GLY A 155 7.99 -3.49 1.33
C GLY A 155 8.29 -2.82 -0.01
N CYS A 156 7.28 -2.20 -0.61
CA CYS A 156 7.49 -1.39 -1.81
C CYS A 156 8.44 -0.21 -1.58
N VAL A 157 8.54 0.30 -0.35
CA VAL A 157 9.43 1.42 -0.02
C VAL A 157 10.90 1.02 0.12
N ASN A 158 11.21 -0.27 0.24
CA ASN A 158 12.57 -0.72 0.51
C ASN A 158 13.52 -0.33 -0.62
N ALA A 159 14.74 0.01 -0.25
CA ALA A 159 15.82 0.32 -1.18
C ALA A 159 16.23 -0.94 -1.94
N THR A 160 16.22 -0.83 -3.25
CA THR A 160 16.59 -1.92 -4.17
C THR A 160 18.03 -1.79 -4.68
N ALA A 161 18.66 -0.63 -4.46
CA ALA A 161 20.09 -0.46 -4.64
C ALA A 161 20.61 0.69 -3.78
N VAL A 162 21.89 0.57 -3.40
CA VAL A 162 22.70 1.62 -2.81
C VAL A 162 23.75 1.99 -3.86
N LEU A 163 23.73 3.24 -4.30
CA LEU A 163 24.63 3.79 -5.31
C LEU A 163 25.69 4.61 -4.58
N VAL A 164 26.96 4.33 -4.84
CA VAL A 164 28.09 4.97 -4.16
C VAL A 164 28.98 5.61 -5.21
N GLU A 165 29.30 6.88 -5.01
CA GLU A 165 30.34 7.57 -5.75
C GLU A 165 31.70 7.26 -5.10
N GLY A 166 32.53 6.46 -5.77
CA GLY A 166 33.83 6.00 -5.25
C GLY A 166 33.87 4.49 -5.05
N ASP A 167 34.71 4.03 -4.11
CA ASP A 167 34.84 2.61 -3.78
C ASP A 167 33.72 2.17 -2.80
N PRO A 168 32.79 1.29 -3.22
CA PRO A 168 31.73 0.80 -2.35
C PRO A 168 32.19 -0.33 -1.41
N THR A 169 33.41 -0.88 -1.60
CA THR A 169 33.86 -2.11 -0.92
C THR A 169 33.71 -2.04 0.60
N PRO A 170 34.16 -0.96 1.31
CA PRO A 170 34.03 -0.89 2.76
C PRO A 170 32.56 -0.85 3.24
N LEU A 171 31.68 -0.19 2.48
CA LEU A 171 30.25 -0.17 2.81
C LEU A 171 29.61 -1.54 2.57
N CYS A 172 29.96 -2.22 1.47
CA CYS A 172 29.47 -3.56 1.18
C CYS A 172 29.84 -4.56 2.28
N GLU A 173 31.08 -4.50 2.78
CA GLU A 173 31.54 -5.33 3.91
C GLU A 173 30.72 -5.05 5.18
N ALA A 174 30.52 -3.78 5.53
CA ALA A 174 29.73 -3.39 6.69
C ALA A 174 28.25 -3.80 6.58
N LEU A 175 27.65 -3.66 5.39
CA LEU A 175 26.29 -4.12 5.14
C LEU A 175 26.19 -5.64 5.22
N ALA A 176 27.15 -6.38 4.67
CA ALA A 176 27.18 -7.83 4.75
C ALA A 176 27.26 -8.32 6.21
N GLU A 177 28.11 -7.70 7.02
CA GLU A 177 28.18 -7.95 8.47
C GLU A 177 26.81 -7.74 9.13
N ARG A 178 26.18 -6.57 8.92
CA ARG A 178 24.86 -6.26 9.49
C ARG A 178 23.76 -7.22 9.03
N PHE A 179 23.71 -7.56 7.75
CA PHE A 179 22.69 -8.44 7.21
C PHE A 179 22.86 -9.90 7.66
N SER A 180 24.10 -10.38 7.77
CA SER A 180 24.37 -11.73 8.27
C SER A 180 23.95 -11.95 9.73
N ALA A 181 23.88 -10.86 10.51
CA ALA A 181 23.45 -10.89 11.91
C ALA A 181 21.92 -10.78 12.09
N LEU A 182 21.15 -10.59 11.00
CA LEU A 182 19.70 -10.48 11.11
C LEU A 182 19.08 -11.81 11.56
N PRO A 183 18.25 -11.81 12.62
CA PRO A 183 17.68 -13.04 13.14
C PRO A 183 16.52 -13.52 12.25
N SER A 184 16.45 -14.83 12.03
CA SER A 184 15.23 -15.49 11.55
C SER A 184 14.39 -15.87 12.77
N LEU A 185 13.25 -15.22 12.93
CA LEU A 185 12.37 -15.37 14.10
C LEU A 185 11.02 -15.98 13.66
N PRO A 186 10.36 -16.77 14.51
CA PRO A 186 9.02 -17.24 14.20
C PRO A 186 8.02 -16.07 14.21
N PRO A 187 6.91 -16.14 13.44
CA PRO A 187 5.97 -15.02 13.26
C PRO A 187 5.33 -14.50 14.56
N GLU A 188 5.19 -15.35 15.58
CA GLU A 188 4.66 -15.00 16.89
C GLU A 188 5.67 -14.27 17.80
N HIS A 189 6.94 -14.21 17.41
CA HIS A 189 7.96 -13.57 18.22
C HIS A 189 7.79 -12.05 18.20
N PRO A 190 7.85 -11.34 19.34
CA PRO A 190 7.57 -9.89 19.42
C PRO A 190 8.57 -9.02 18.64
N LYS A 191 9.72 -9.58 18.25
CA LYS A 191 10.73 -8.93 17.41
C LYS A 191 10.71 -9.36 15.94
N ALA A 192 9.78 -10.24 15.54
CA ALA A 192 9.60 -10.59 14.13
C ALA A 192 9.14 -9.33 13.37
N VAL A 193 9.72 -9.10 12.19
CA VAL A 193 9.49 -7.86 11.41
C VAL A 193 8.50 -8.06 10.26
N LEU A 194 7.99 -9.29 10.08
CA LEU A 194 6.87 -9.70 9.22
C LEU A 194 6.50 -11.17 9.47
#